data_AF-U1PTJ8-F1
#
_entry.id   AF-U1PTJ8-F1
#
_cell.length_a   1.000
_cell.length_b   1.000
_cell.length_c   1.000
_cell.angle_alpha   90.00
_cell.angle_beta   90.00
_cell.angle_gamma   90.00
#
_symmetry.space_group_name_H-M   'P 1'
#
loop_
_entity.id
_entity.type
_entity.pdbx_description
1 polymer ?
#
loop_
_entity_poly.entity_id
_entity_poly.type
_entity_poly.pdbx_seq_one_letter_code
_entity_poly.pdbx_strand_id
1 'polypeptide(L)'
;MTQDDAETSILQVLAHGRSNTHHIHQQSDLDDETVLETLAQLCAAGLVTEVDRGLYSITPVGLDRLDHDYPSEAGFTEKTEVIHDTPTIKTIRLHGDRQIVEAQFDDNSVTMLADALHEILSDTHADAEVTESLREFLIENS
;
A
#
# COMPACT_ATOMS: atom_id res chain seq x y z
N MET A 1 19.34 -10.89 -16.55
CA MET A 1 18.46 -9.88 -15.98
C MET A 1 18.34 -8.77 -17.01
N THR A 2 17.12 -8.38 -17.35
CA THR A 2 16.85 -7.32 -18.32
C THR A 2 16.85 -5.96 -17.62
N GLN A 3 16.91 -4.87 -18.39
CA GLN A 3 16.87 -3.51 -17.84
C GLN A 3 15.55 -3.26 -17.08
N ASP A 4 14.44 -3.76 -17.61
CA ASP A 4 13.12 -3.64 -16.98
C ASP A 4 13.06 -4.40 -15.63
N ASP A 5 13.75 -5.54 -15.51
CA ASP A 5 13.85 -6.28 -14.25
C ASP A 5 14.61 -5.47 -13.19
N ALA A 6 15.70 -4.80 -13.59
CA ALA A 6 16.51 -3.98 -12.70
C ALA A 6 15.74 -2.72 -12.24
N GLU A 7 15.05 -2.03 -13.16
CA GLU A 7 14.18 -0.89 -12.84
C GLU A 7 13.11 -1.30 -11.84
N THR A 8 12.43 -2.42 -12.09
CA THR A 8 11.35 -2.93 -11.24
C THR A 8 11.86 -3.28 -9.84
N SER A 9 12.99 -3.99 -9.73
CA SER A 9 13.61 -4.32 -8.44
C SER A 9 13.94 -3.07 -7.61
N ILE A 10 14.55 -2.04 -8.22
CA ILE A 10 14.89 -0.80 -7.50
C ILE A 10 13.63 -0.05 -7.05
N LEU A 11 12.62 0.05 -7.93
CA LEU A 11 11.35 0.68 -7.59
C LEU A 11 10.66 -0.06 -6.42
N GLN A 12 10.66 -1.40 -6.40
CA GLN A 12 10.10 -2.19 -5.30
C GLN A 12 10.81 -1.91 -3.97
N VAL A 13 12.15 -1.83 -3.94
CA VAL A 13 12.89 -1.46 -2.73
C VAL A 13 12.48 -0.06 -2.24
N LEU A 14 12.33 0.89 -3.15
CA LEU A 14 11.95 2.27 -2.81
C LEU A 14 10.47 2.44 -2.45
N ALA A 15 9.60 1.50 -2.84
CA ALA A 15 8.19 1.47 -2.43
C ALA A 15 8.02 1.24 -0.92
N HIS A 16 8.98 0.56 -0.28
CA HIS A 16 8.99 0.35 1.18
C HIS A 16 9.52 1.55 1.98
N GLY A 17 10.02 2.58 1.29
CA GLY A 17 10.49 3.81 1.90
C GLY A 17 11.84 4.29 1.34
N ARG A 18 12.32 5.39 1.91
CA ARG A 18 13.57 6.04 1.48
C ARG A 18 14.75 5.11 1.71
N SER A 19 15.59 4.94 0.68
CA SER A 19 16.73 4.03 0.72
C SER A 19 17.97 4.65 0.10
N ASN A 20 19.13 4.32 0.65
CA ASN A 20 20.42 4.69 0.06
C ASN A 20 20.90 3.62 -0.94
N THR A 21 21.91 3.94 -1.75
CA THR A 21 22.42 3.03 -2.78
C THR A 21 22.88 1.69 -2.21
N HIS A 22 23.50 1.69 -1.03
CA HIS A 22 23.95 0.46 -0.39
C HIS A 22 22.79 -0.45 0.03
N HIS A 23 21.72 0.14 0.60
CA HIS A 23 20.51 -0.59 0.94
C HIS A 23 19.83 -1.14 -0.32
N ILE A 24 19.79 -0.36 -1.40
CA ILE A 24 19.21 -0.77 -2.68
C ILE A 24 19.98 -1.96 -3.25
N HIS A 25 21.31 -1.90 -3.31
CA HIS A 25 22.15 -3.04 -3.71
C HIS A 25 21.86 -4.30 -2.90
N GLN A 26 21.81 -4.20 -1.56
CA GLN A 26 21.55 -5.34 -0.68
C GLN A 26 20.19 -6.00 -0.90
N GLN A 27 19.16 -5.21 -1.20
CA GLN A 27 17.78 -5.70 -1.33
C GLN A 27 17.40 -6.12 -2.75
N SER A 28 18.06 -5.57 -3.78
CA SER A 28 17.74 -5.82 -5.18
C SER A 28 18.59 -6.91 -5.83
N ASP A 29 19.64 -7.40 -5.16
CA ASP A 29 20.64 -8.36 -5.69
C ASP A 29 21.32 -7.88 -6.99
N LEU A 30 21.33 -6.55 -7.18
CA LEU A 30 21.99 -5.86 -8.28
C LEU A 30 23.40 -5.45 -7.87
N ASP A 31 24.34 -5.45 -8.80
CA ASP A 31 25.67 -4.88 -8.57
C ASP A 31 25.64 -3.35 -8.49
N ASP A 32 26.69 -2.77 -7.87
CA ASP A 32 26.76 -1.33 -7.59
C ASP A 32 26.71 -0.47 -8.87
N GLU A 33 27.28 -0.94 -9.98
CA GLU A 33 27.28 -0.21 -11.25
C GLU A 33 25.87 -0.17 -11.85
N THR A 34 25.19 -1.32 -11.89
CA THR A 34 23.80 -1.43 -12.34
C THR A 34 22.85 -0.60 -11.48
N VAL A 35 23.02 -0.59 -10.14
CA VAL A 35 22.21 0.24 -9.24
C VAL A 35 22.35 1.73 -9.56
N LEU A 36 23.57 2.21 -9.74
CA LEU A 36 23.83 3.63 -10.01
C LEU A 36 23.32 4.05 -11.38
N GLU A 37 23.54 3.24 -12.42
CA GLU A 37 23.05 3.51 -13.76
C GLU A 37 21.52 3.54 -13.79
N THR A 38 20.88 2.54 -13.18
CA THR A 38 19.42 2.43 -13.14
C THR A 38 18.80 3.55 -12.31
N LEU A 39 19.38 3.92 -11.16
CA LEU A 39 18.91 5.08 -10.37
C LEU A 39 19.01 6.39 -11.15
N ALA A 40 20.08 6.60 -11.90
CA ALA A 40 20.22 7.79 -12.74
C ALA A 40 19.14 7.84 -13.82
N GLN A 41 18.83 6.71 -14.45
CA GLN A 41 17.75 6.60 -15.44
C GLN A 41 16.36 6.83 -14.81
N LEU A 42 16.07 6.20 -13.67
CA LEU A 42 14.81 6.38 -12.94
C LEU A 42 14.62 7.83 -12.45
N CYS A 43 15.71 8.49 -12.04
CA CYS A 43 15.69 9.92 -11.69
C CYS A 43 15.43 10.79 -12.92
N ALA A 44 16.08 10.51 -14.05
CA ALA A 44 15.85 11.23 -15.30
C ALA A 44 14.41 11.04 -15.82
N ALA A 45 13.82 9.87 -15.59
CA ALA A 45 12.43 9.56 -15.91
C ALA A 45 11.41 10.14 -14.91
N GLY A 46 11.86 10.73 -13.80
CA GLY A 46 10.99 11.29 -12.76
C GLY A 46 10.25 10.23 -11.92
N LEU A 47 10.67 8.97 -11.97
CA LEU A 47 10.08 7.85 -11.21
C LEU A 47 10.66 7.76 -9.79
N VAL A 48 11.88 8.26 -9.62
CA VAL A 48 12.60 8.33 -8.34
C VAL A 48 13.16 9.73 -8.19
N THR A 49 13.34 10.20 -6.95
CA THR A 49 14.04 11.44 -6.65
C THR A 49 15.10 11.22 -5.59
N GLU A 50 16.26 11.84 -5.76
CA GLU A 50 17.25 11.98 -4.70
C GLU A 50 16.75 13.06 -3.72
N VAL A 51 16.49 12.68 -2.47
CA VAL A 51 15.96 13.58 -1.43
C VAL A 51 17.04 14.17 -0.54
N ASP A 52 18.17 13.47 -0.42
CA ASP A 52 19.40 13.90 0.23
C ASP A 52 20.56 13.13 -0.43
N ARG A 53 21.80 13.54 -0.20
CA ARG A 53 22.99 12.97 -0.86
C ARG A 53 23.04 11.45 -0.70
N GLY A 54 22.79 10.73 -1.79
CA GLY A 54 22.78 9.27 -1.86
C GLY A 54 21.56 8.61 -1.23
N LEU A 55 20.50 9.37 -0.90
CA LEU A 55 19.23 8.88 -0.36
C LEU A 55 18.11 9.15 -1.37
N TYR A 56 17.41 8.08 -1.76
CA TYR A 56 16.42 8.10 -2.82
C TYR A 56 15.03 7.80 -2.27
N SER A 57 14.02 8.36 -2.92
CA SER A 57 12.60 8.10 -2.66
C SER A 57 11.89 7.87 -3.98
N ILE A 58 10.98 6.89 -4.03
CA ILE A 58 10.07 6.75 -5.16
C ILE A 58 9.14 7.97 -5.24
N THR A 59 8.80 8.40 -6.46
CA THR A 59 7.79 9.45 -6.69
C THR A 59 6.40 8.80 -6.84
N PRO A 60 5.30 9.57 -6.77
CA PRO A 60 3.97 9.03 -7.08
C PRO A 60 3.90 8.37 -8.47
N VAL A 61 4.55 8.96 -9.47
CA VAL A 61 4.60 8.40 -10.84
C VAL A 61 5.39 7.09 -10.89
N GLY A 62 6.47 6.97 -10.10
CA GLY A 62 7.20 5.72 -9.96
C GLY A 62 6.39 4.61 -9.28
N LEU A 63 5.56 5.00 -8.31
CA LEU A 63 4.66 4.06 -7.62
C LEU A 63 3.54 3.59 -8.56
N ASP A 64 2.92 4.49 -9.33
CA ASP A 64 1.90 4.13 -10.31
C ASP A 64 2.42 3.16 -11.39
N ARG A 65 3.71 3.26 -11.72
CA ARG A 65 4.39 2.33 -12.64
C ARG A 65 4.51 0.92 -12.06
N LEU A 66 4.67 0.79 -10.73
CA LEU A 66 4.63 -0.52 -10.05
C LEU A 66 3.22 -1.09 -9.93
N ASP A 67 2.18 -0.27 -10.02
CA ASP A 67 0.78 -0.68 -9.92
C ASP A 67 0.18 -1.12 -11.27
N HIS A 68 0.87 -0.88 -12.40
CA HIS A 68 0.38 -1.28 -13.73
C HIS A 68 0.53 -2.78 -14.05
N ASP A 69 1.22 -3.56 -13.21
CA ASP A 69 1.16 -5.03 -13.17
C ASP A 69 0.57 -5.46 -11.81
N TYR A 70 -0.73 -5.29 -11.62
CA TYR A 70 -1.42 -5.84 -10.45
C TYR A 70 -1.84 -7.29 -10.76
N PRO A 71 -1.17 -8.32 -10.21
CA PRO A 71 -1.67 -9.69 -10.32
C PRO A 71 -3.00 -9.76 -9.56
N SER A 72 -4.02 -10.34 -10.20
CA SER A 72 -5.35 -10.58 -9.62
C SER A 72 -5.36 -11.45 -8.35
N GLU A 73 -4.19 -11.90 -7.90
CA GLU A 73 -3.95 -12.73 -6.73
C GLU A 73 -3.36 -11.97 -5.53
N ALA A 74 -3.08 -10.66 -5.65
CA ALA A 74 -2.65 -9.83 -4.51
C ALA A 74 -3.84 -9.61 -3.55
N GLY A 75 -4.06 -10.59 -2.67
CA GLY A 75 -5.05 -10.51 -1.61
C GLY A 75 -4.54 -9.64 -0.47
N PHE A 76 -5.45 -8.87 0.14
CA PHE A 76 -5.24 -8.33 1.49
C PHE A 76 -4.67 -9.44 2.36
N THR A 77 -3.51 -9.22 2.98
CA THR A 77 -2.90 -10.22 3.84
C THR A 77 -3.89 -10.53 4.98
N GLU A 78 -4.08 -11.82 5.30
CA GLU A 78 -5.13 -12.38 6.17
C GLU A 78 -5.11 -11.91 7.65
N LYS A 79 -4.39 -10.84 7.98
CA LYS A 79 -4.10 -10.42 9.35
C LYS A 79 -4.44 -8.96 9.59
N THR A 80 -5.67 -8.74 10.07
CA THR A 80 -6.10 -7.50 10.72
C THR A 80 -5.80 -7.60 12.21
N GLU A 81 -5.12 -6.61 12.79
CA GLU A 81 -4.82 -6.57 14.23
C GLU A 81 -5.43 -5.31 14.86
N VAL A 82 -6.10 -5.46 16.01
CA VAL A 82 -6.58 -4.33 16.83
C VAL A 82 -5.49 -4.00 17.84
N ILE A 83 -4.94 -2.79 17.76
CA ILE A 83 -3.67 -2.45 18.43
C ILE A 83 -3.85 -1.46 19.57
N HIS A 84 -4.95 -0.70 19.56
CA HIS A 84 -5.27 0.18 20.67
C HIS A 84 -6.76 0.15 20.99
N ASP A 85 -7.05 -0.21 22.25
CA ASP A 85 -8.39 -0.29 22.82
C ASP A 85 -8.52 0.79 23.90
N THR A 86 -9.02 1.95 23.50
CA THR A 86 -9.57 2.95 24.44
C THR A 86 -11.10 2.88 24.40
N PRO A 87 -11.80 3.24 25.48
CA PRO A 87 -13.25 3.01 25.58
C PRO A 87 -14.10 3.71 24.51
N THR A 88 -13.56 4.72 23.83
CA THR A 88 -14.29 5.52 22.82
C THR A 88 -13.64 5.53 21.44
N ILE A 89 -12.40 5.02 21.30
CA ILE A 89 -11.66 4.99 20.03
C ILE A 89 -10.93 3.65 19.92
N LYS A 90 -11.17 2.94 18.82
CA LYS A 90 -10.44 1.73 18.44
C LYS A 90 -9.44 2.05 17.35
N THR A 91 -8.19 1.62 17.51
CA THR A 91 -7.20 1.70 16.43
C THR A 91 -7.03 0.33 15.79
N ILE A 92 -7.35 0.24 14.50
CA ILE A 92 -7.16 -0.95 13.68
C ILE A 92 -5.91 -0.73 12.84
N ARG A 93 -5.04 -1.74 12.82
CA ARG A 93 -3.93 -1.79 11.88
C ARG A 93 -4.27 -2.76 10.76
N LEU A 94 -4.31 -2.20 9.55
CA LEU A 94 -4.47 -2.93 8.31
C LEU A 94 -3.08 -3.16 7.72
N HIS A 95 -2.73 -4.43 7.57
CA HIS A 95 -1.53 -4.84 6.87
C HIS A 95 -1.89 -5.05 5.41
N GLY A 96 -1.40 -4.16 4.54
CA GLY A 96 -1.33 -4.41 3.11
C GLY A 96 0.08 -4.83 2.72
N ASP A 97 0.23 -5.43 1.54
CA ASP A 97 1.51 -5.98 1.07
C ASP A 97 2.62 -4.93 0.94
N ARG A 98 2.25 -3.64 0.76
CA ARG A 98 3.18 -2.52 0.59
C ARG A 98 3.14 -1.49 1.72
N GLN A 99 2.13 -1.51 2.58
CA GLN A 99 1.95 -0.48 3.61
C GLN A 99 1.21 -1.00 4.82
N ILE A 100 1.58 -0.44 5.97
CA ILE A 100 0.80 -0.57 7.20
C ILE A 100 -0.05 0.69 7.32
N VAL A 101 -1.37 0.52 7.30
CA VAL A 101 -2.31 1.60 7.54
C VAL A 101 -2.85 1.45 8.95
N GLU A 102 -2.65 2.46 9.78
CA GLU A 102 -3.30 2.57 11.08
C GLU A 102 -4.47 3.54 10.95
N ALA A 103 -5.67 3.04 11.23
CA ALA A 103 -6.90 3.82 11.20
C ALA A 103 -7.54 3.83 12.59
N GLN A 104 -7.99 5.02 13.00
CA GLN A 104 -8.68 5.23 14.26
C GLN A 104 -10.17 5.40 13.98
N PHE A 105 -10.99 4.65 14.72
CA PHE A 105 -12.44 4.66 14.57
C PHE A 105 -13.08 4.98 15.92
N ASP A 106 -13.93 6.00 15.93
CA ASP A 106 -14.93 6.21 16.96
C ASP A 106 -16.30 5.67 16.49
N ASP A 107 -17.31 5.68 17.37
CA ASP A 107 -18.64 5.14 17.08
C ASP A 107 -19.29 5.74 15.81
N ASN A 108 -19.07 7.05 15.58
CA ASN A 108 -19.58 7.72 14.38
C ASN A 108 -18.84 7.25 13.12
N SER A 109 -17.52 7.11 13.23
CA SER A 109 -16.65 6.66 12.13
C SER A 109 -16.97 5.24 11.70
N VAL A 110 -17.33 4.35 12.64
CA VAL A 110 -17.77 2.98 12.34
C VAL A 110 -19.05 2.98 11.52
N THR A 111 -20.03 3.80 11.90
CA THR A 111 -21.32 3.90 11.19
C THR A 111 -21.12 4.45 9.78
N MET A 112 -20.31 5.52 9.64
CA MET A 112 -19.98 6.09 8.33
C MET A 112 -19.22 5.10 7.42
N LEU A 113 -18.32 4.29 7.99
CA LEU A 113 -17.61 3.26 7.22
C LEU A 113 -18.56 2.15 6.78
N ALA A 114 -19.46 1.70 7.67
CA ALA A 114 -20.45 0.68 7.34
C ALA A 114 -21.40 1.14 6.22
N ASP A 115 -21.83 2.40 6.24
CA ASP A 115 -22.65 3.00 5.17
C ASP A 115 -21.91 2.97 3.82
N ALA A 116 -20.67 3.46 3.80
CA ALA A 116 -19.87 3.50 2.56
C ALA A 116 -19.58 2.09 2.01
N LEU A 117 -19.29 1.12 2.89
CA LEU A 117 -19.07 -0.27 2.49
C LEU A 117 -20.36 -0.90 1.96
N HIS A 118 -21.51 -0.66 2.61
CA HIS A 118 -22.79 -1.16 2.14
C HIS A 118 -23.11 -0.61 0.74
N GLU A 119 -22.90 0.69 0.49
CA GLU A 119 -23.12 1.29 -0.84
C GLU A 119 -22.30 0.59 -1.93
N ILE A 120 -21.00 0.40 -1.70
CA ILE A 120 -20.08 -0.22 -2.66
C ILE A 120 -20.39 -1.71 -2.88
N LEU A 121 -20.67 -2.44 -1.81
CA LEU A 121 -20.87 -3.88 -1.86
C LEU A 121 -22.27 -4.26 -2.37
N SER A 122 -23.26 -3.40 -2.21
CA SER A 122 -24.59 -3.63 -2.80
C SER A 122 -24.56 -3.66 -4.31
N ASP A 123 -23.67 -2.87 -4.93
CA ASP A 123 -23.53 -2.82 -6.38
C ASP A 123 -22.72 -3.97 -6.96
N THR A 124 -21.75 -4.48 -6.20
CA THR A 124 -20.77 -5.47 -6.70
C THR A 124 -21.03 -6.89 -6.18
N HIS A 125 -21.60 -7.03 -4.97
CA HIS A 125 -21.75 -8.26 -4.21
C HIS A 125 -23.12 -8.33 -3.49
N ALA A 126 -24.19 -7.95 -4.19
CA ALA A 126 -25.55 -7.80 -3.67
C ALA A 126 -26.08 -9.02 -2.87
N ASP A 127 -25.74 -10.24 -3.29
CA ASP A 127 -26.23 -11.49 -2.66
C ASP A 127 -25.30 -12.04 -1.58
N ALA A 128 -24.24 -11.31 -1.20
CA ALA A 128 -23.30 -11.76 -0.18
C ALA A 128 -23.88 -11.57 1.23
N GLU A 129 -23.68 -12.55 2.10
CA GLU A 129 -24.07 -12.53 3.52
C GLU A 129 -23.51 -11.30 4.27
N VAL A 130 -22.35 -10.80 3.83
CA VAL A 130 -21.72 -9.57 4.32
C VAL A 130 -22.57 -8.32 4.05
N THR A 131 -23.23 -8.23 2.90
CA THR A 131 -24.05 -7.07 2.51
C THR A 131 -25.30 -6.96 3.38
N GLU A 132 -25.98 -8.08 3.66
CA GLU A 132 -27.11 -8.12 4.59
C GLU A 132 -26.67 -7.88 6.06
N SER A 133 -25.53 -8.41 6.48
CA SER A 133 -24.99 -8.16 7.83
C SER A 133 -24.67 -6.68 8.06
N LEU A 134 -24.13 -5.99 7.04
CA LEU A 134 -23.88 -4.54 7.09
C LEU A 134 -25.20 -3.75 7.16
N ARG A 135 -26.22 -4.19 6.42
CA ARG A 135 -27.55 -3.56 6.44
C ARG A 135 -28.22 -3.64 7.81
N GLU A 136 -28.20 -4.82 8.43
CA GLU A 136 -28.76 -5.01 9.78
C GLU A 136 -28.03 -4.14 10.81
N PHE A 137 -26.70 -4.10 10.76
CA PHE A 137 -25.90 -3.23 11.62
C PHE A 137 -26.28 -1.75 11.47
N LEU A 138 -26.46 -1.27 10.25
CA LEU A 138 -26.85 0.12 9.98
C LEU A 138 -28.25 0.43 10.50
N ILE A 139 -29.20 -0.50 10.40
CA ILE A 139 -30.56 -0.33 10.95
C ILE A 139 -30.54 -0.23 12.48
N GLU A 140 -29.68 -0.99 13.16
CA GLU A 140 -29.59 -0.97 14.63
C GLU A 140 -28.87 0.27 15.20
N ASN A 141 -28.07 0.95 14.38
CA ASN A 141 -27.20 2.06 14.79
C ASN A 141 -27.52 3.39 14.09
N SER A 142 -28.65 3.50 13.39
CA SER A 142 -29.20 4.75 12.82
C SER A 142 -30.24 5.42 13.72
#